data_AF-A0A7R9M9U1-F1
#
_entry.id   AF-A0A7R9M9U1-F1
#
_cell.length_a   1.000
_cell.length_b   1.000
_cell.length_c   1.000
_cell.angle_alpha   90.00
_cell.angle_beta   90.00
_cell.angle_gamma   90.00
#
_symmetry.space_group_name_H-M   'P 1'
#
loop_
_entity.id
_entity.type
_entity.pdbx_description
1 polymer ?
#
loop_
_entity_poly.entity_id
_entity_poly.type
_entity_poly.pdbx_seq_one_letter_code
_entity_poly.pdbx_strand_id
1 'polypeptide(L)'
;QLRGPFNPLECTFKGVSRQTSFRKVGVDKDSVNYVVLEPDYLSKHTRMLVSASMGLRQNSGNITLRDTTLMPNIRGFPALMSLLFAPRFQLRVDSEQRQYVGAICGLGFDGRTLKGYDADYDSEIIFDSDISREDLVKVNVIRYNISTLLASRQSLQEYTEGGLTIKQRKVRRNIIELLDRRRRLINNSKFQPTFKWMKVSDEVQGIDKTELQANANLLPYCQQIPLHQYDWFQDVAKNLEELKGLENGDCVTYVCKLCEVKAYSKPDMMSHVHSDEHRDGVDDFDKNLKIHEQETAKQKYFQSLEDDGIEEDAEVFDIESDSD
;
A
#
# COMPACT_ATOMS: atom_id res chain seq x y z
N GLN A 1 -30.28 28.49 17.88
CA GLN A 1 -28.98 27.94 17.43
C GLN A 1 -29.24 27.05 16.22
N LEU A 2 -28.78 27.46 15.04
CA LEU A 2 -28.85 26.62 13.84
C LEU A 2 -27.74 25.57 13.92
N ARG A 3 -28.10 24.33 14.21
CA ARG A 3 -27.27 23.15 13.91
C ARG A 3 -27.60 22.76 12.48
N GLY A 4 -26.78 23.23 11.53
CA GLY A 4 -26.80 22.71 10.16
C GLY A 4 -26.38 21.24 10.13
N PRO A 5 -26.79 20.48 9.10
CA PRO A 5 -26.68 19.03 9.11
C PRO A 5 -25.20 18.61 9.02
N PHE A 6 -24.78 17.69 9.90
CA PHE A 6 -23.59 16.90 9.67
C PHE A 6 -23.81 16.10 8.38
N ASN A 7 -22.98 16.29 7.37
CA ASN A 7 -23.04 15.48 6.16
C ASN A 7 -22.25 14.19 6.43
N PRO A 8 -22.87 12.99 6.37
CA PRO A 8 -22.16 11.73 6.55
C PRO A 8 -21.05 11.49 5.51
N LEU A 9 -21.03 12.26 4.42
CA LEU A 9 -20.01 12.20 3.37
C LEU A 9 -18.76 13.07 3.66
N GLU A 10 -18.76 13.84 4.76
CA GLU A 10 -17.61 14.66 5.14
C GLU A 10 -16.48 13.79 5.71
N CYS A 11 -15.30 13.86 5.08
CA CYS A 11 -14.13 13.11 5.49
C CYS A 11 -13.53 13.67 6.78
N THR A 12 -13.14 12.76 7.68
CA THR A 12 -12.31 13.10 8.84
C THR A 12 -10.89 12.59 8.68
N PHE A 13 -9.90 13.43 8.95
CA PHE A 13 -8.49 13.05 8.87
C PHE A 13 -7.95 12.61 10.25
N LYS A 14 -7.01 11.67 10.23
CA LYS A 14 -6.27 11.21 11.42
C LYS A 14 -4.77 11.29 11.13
N GLY A 15 -4.00 11.63 12.17
CA GLY A 15 -2.55 11.59 12.09
C GLY A 15 -2.04 10.15 11.99
N VAL A 16 -0.95 9.95 11.25
CA VAL A 16 -0.32 8.63 11.06
C VAL A 16 0.92 8.42 11.92
N SER A 17 1.47 9.48 12.51
CA SER A 17 2.62 9.39 13.42
C SER A 17 2.20 9.06 14.84
N ARG A 18 3.13 8.50 15.64
CA ARG A 18 2.88 8.18 17.04
C ARG A 18 2.38 9.40 17.84
N GLN A 19 2.95 10.58 17.60
CA GLN A 19 2.58 11.82 18.29
C GLN A 19 1.20 12.37 17.88
N THR A 20 0.73 12.04 16.67
CA THR A 20 -0.44 12.66 16.05
C THR A 20 -1.66 11.72 15.99
N SER A 21 -1.46 10.39 16.07
CA SER A 21 -2.49 9.37 15.88
C SER A 21 -3.65 9.43 16.88
N PHE A 22 -3.40 9.91 18.10
CA PHE A 22 -4.41 10.07 19.15
C PHE A 22 -5.02 11.48 19.18
N ARG A 23 -4.58 12.40 18.33
CA ARG A 23 -5.05 13.79 18.31
C ARG A 23 -6.10 13.98 17.22
N LYS A 24 -7.09 14.83 17.50
CA LYS A 24 -8.03 15.27 16.45
C LYS A 24 -7.29 16.20 15.49
N VAL A 25 -7.41 15.90 14.20
CA VAL A 25 -6.85 16.69 13.11
C VAL A 25 -7.98 17.48 12.47
N GLY A 26 -7.77 18.79 12.30
CA GLY A 26 -8.63 19.67 11.53
C GLY A 26 -7.83 20.36 10.45
N VAL A 27 -8.48 20.68 9.33
CA VAL A 27 -7.88 21.51 8.29
C VAL A 27 -8.23 22.97 8.60
N ASP A 28 -7.30 23.89 8.32
CA ASP A 28 -7.54 25.33 8.48
C ASP A 28 -8.70 25.78 7.57
N LYS A 29 -9.51 26.74 8.05
CA LYS A 29 -10.71 27.22 7.35
C LYS A 29 -10.38 27.93 6.05
N ASP A 30 -9.18 28.49 5.97
CA ASP A 30 -8.71 29.20 4.79
C ASP A 30 -8.14 28.23 3.74
N SER A 31 -8.06 26.93 4.04
CA SER A 31 -7.65 25.91 3.08
C SER A 31 -8.77 25.57 2.09
N VAL A 32 -8.41 25.36 0.82
CA VAL A 32 -9.32 24.80 -0.19
C VAL A 32 -9.78 23.38 0.13
N ASN A 33 -9.09 22.67 1.02
CA ASN A 33 -9.44 21.32 1.50
C ASN A 33 -10.09 21.36 2.91
N TYR A 34 -10.66 22.51 3.34
CA TYR A 34 -11.30 22.62 4.65
C TYR A 34 -12.44 21.60 4.83
N VAL A 35 -13.24 21.42 3.78
CA VAL A 35 -14.28 20.39 3.70
C VAL A 35 -13.93 19.49 2.53
N VAL A 36 -13.72 18.21 2.81
CA VAL A 36 -13.52 17.18 1.79
C VAL A 36 -14.72 16.25 1.84
N LEU A 37 -15.36 16.07 0.69
CA LEU A 37 -16.47 15.16 0.51
C LEU A 37 -15.97 13.93 -0.26
N GLU A 38 -16.30 12.73 0.21
CA GLU A 38 -16.07 11.50 -0.55
C GLU A 38 -17.35 11.15 -1.33
N PRO A 39 -17.36 11.35 -2.66
CA PRO A 39 -18.51 10.97 -3.49
C PRO A 39 -18.69 9.45 -3.54
N ASP A 40 -17.59 8.69 -3.44
CA ASP A 40 -17.60 7.23 -3.43
C ASP A 40 -17.47 6.71 -1.99
N TYR A 41 -18.54 6.90 -1.22
CA TYR A 41 -18.63 6.43 0.17
C TYR A 41 -18.55 4.89 0.29
N LEU A 42 -18.70 4.18 -0.83
CA LEU A 42 -18.60 2.72 -0.91
C LEU A 42 -17.14 2.28 -1.07
N SER A 43 -16.29 3.10 -1.69
CA SER A 43 -14.85 2.86 -1.73
C SER A 43 -14.22 3.00 -0.34
N LYS A 44 -13.62 1.91 0.15
CA LYS A 44 -13.06 1.81 1.50
C LYS A 44 -11.55 2.10 1.57
N HIS A 45 -10.93 2.53 0.47
CA HIS A 45 -9.49 2.82 0.51
C HIS A 45 -9.20 4.23 1.04
N THR A 46 -8.05 4.34 1.66
CA THR A 46 -7.58 5.44 2.47
C THR A 46 -7.12 6.58 1.58
N ARG A 47 -7.66 7.77 1.84
CA ARG A 47 -7.21 9.02 1.23
C ARG A 47 -6.03 9.59 2.01
N MET A 48 -5.09 10.22 1.30
CA MET A 48 -3.97 10.93 1.92
C MET A 48 -4.13 12.44 1.75
N LEU A 49 -3.94 13.18 2.84
CA LEU A 49 -3.80 14.63 2.83
C LEU A 49 -2.40 14.96 3.34
N VAL A 50 -1.65 15.72 2.55
CA VAL A 50 -0.33 16.22 2.95
C VAL A 50 -0.47 17.70 3.33
N SER A 51 0.26 18.13 4.35
CA SER A 51 0.26 19.50 4.83
C SER A 51 1.70 19.98 4.96
N ALA A 52 1.99 21.19 4.49
CA ALA A 52 3.31 21.77 4.64
C ALA A 52 3.55 22.32 6.06
N SER A 53 2.49 22.68 6.79
CA SER A 53 2.61 23.28 8.11
C SER A 53 1.53 22.78 9.07
N MET A 54 1.97 22.39 10.27
CA MET A 54 1.13 21.87 11.33
C MET A 54 1.14 22.81 12.54
N GLY A 55 -0.03 23.24 12.99
CA GLY A 55 -0.19 24.04 14.20
C GLY A 55 -0.90 23.27 15.32
N LEU A 56 -0.44 23.44 16.55
CA LEU A 56 -1.15 22.96 17.74
C LEU A 56 -2.12 24.03 18.24
N ARG A 57 -3.38 23.66 18.44
CA ARG A 57 -4.36 24.55 19.06
C ARG A 57 -4.14 24.56 20.58
N GLN A 58 -3.70 25.72 21.09
CA GLN A 58 -3.21 25.92 22.46
C GLN A 58 -4.13 25.37 23.56
N ASN A 59 -5.46 25.39 23.38
CA ASN A 59 -6.40 25.01 24.43
C ASN A 59 -6.94 23.57 24.32
N SER A 60 -6.86 22.95 23.15
CA SER A 60 -7.47 21.63 22.92
C SER A 60 -6.46 20.54 22.60
N GLY A 61 -5.19 20.89 22.34
CA GLY A 61 -4.18 19.93 21.90
C GLY A 61 -4.46 19.33 20.51
N ASN A 62 -5.48 19.87 19.80
CA ASN A 62 -5.85 19.45 18.46
C ASN A 62 -4.87 20.02 17.45
N ILE A 63 -4.74 19.30 16.33
CA ILE A 63 -3.86 19.67 15.24
C ILE A 63 -4.67 20.46 14.21
N THR A 64 -4.12 21.57 13.72
CA THR A 64 -4.64 22.32 12.58
C THR A 64 -3.62 22.26 11.43
N LEU A 65 -4.05 21.75 10.28
CA LEU A 65 -3.24 21.61 9.08
C LEU A 65 -3.39 22.82 8.17
N ARG A 66 -2.28 23.35 7.65
CA ARG A 66 -2.23 24.45 6.68
C ARG A 66 -1.49 24.03 5.42
N ASP A 67 -1.72 24.77 4.33
CA ASP A 67 -1.07 24.52 3.03
C ASP A 67 -1.19 23.05 2.62
N THR A 68 -2.43 22.61 2.51
CA THR A 68 -2.76 21.19 2.37
C THR A 68 -3.01 20.81 0.92
N THR A 69 -2.48 19.66 0.50
CA THR A 69 -2.73 19.04 -0.80
C THR A 69 -3.42 17.70 -0.58
N LEU A 70 -4.63 17.57 -1.13
CA LEU A 70 -5.35 16.29 -1.18
C LEU A 70 -4.72 15.44 -2.31
N MET A 71 -4.24 14.26 -1.94
CA MET A 71 -3.55 13.40 -2.89
C MET A 71 -4.53 12.65 -3.79
N PRO A 72 -4.08 12.17 -4.97
CA PRO A 72 -4.90 11.39 -5.89
C PRO A 72 -5.56 10.18 -5.22
N ASN A 73 -6.74 9.84 -5.71
CA ASN A 73 -7.54 8.73 -5.17
C ASN A 73 -7.11 7.39 -5.78
N ILE A 74 -5.91 6.92 -5.44
CA ILE A 74 -5.32 5.67 -5.96
C ILE A 74 -5.27 4.63 -4.82
N ARG A 75 -5.62 3.37 -5.11
CA ARG A 75 -5.58 2.28 -4.13
C ARG A 75 -4.15 2.04 -3.64
N GLY A 76 -3.95 1.99 -2.32
CA GLY A 76 -2.62 1.82 -1.73
C GLY A 76 -1.72 3.04 -1.83
N PHE A 77 -2.22 4.19 -2.29
CA PHE A 77 -1.41 5.40 -2.44
C PHE A 77 -0.67 5.80 -1.15
N PRO A 78 -1.32 5.86 0.04
CA PRO A 78 -0.62 6.23 1.27
C PRO A 78 0.49 5.22 1.63
N ALA A 79 0.23 3.92 1.40
CA ALA A 79 1.21 2.86 1.61
C ALA A 79 2.41 3.06 0.68
N LEU A 80 2.20 3.09 -0.63
CA LEU A 80 3.26 3.20 -1.64
C LEU A 80 4.09 4.47 -1.47
N MET A 81 3.46 5.62 -1.22
CA MET A 81 4.19 6.87 -0.96
C MET A 81 5.10 6.75 0.27
N SER A 82 4.58 6.13 1.33
CA SER A 82 5.36 5.92 2.55
C SER A 82 6.54 4.97 2.31
N LEU A 83 6.35 3.87 1.57
CA LEU A 83 7.44 2.94 1.26
C LEU A 83 8.49 3.54 0.30
N LEU A 84 8.07 4.34 -0.68
CA LEU A 84 8.97 4.97 -1.64
C LEU A 84 9.87 6.02 -0.97
N PHE A 85 9.31 6.87 -0.11
CA PHE A 85 9.99 8.07 0.35
C PHE A 85 10.41 8.06 1.82
N ALA A 86 9.95 7.11 2.64
CA ALA A 86 10.44 7.01 4.02
C ALA A 86 11.94 6.70 4.05
N PRO A 87 12.73 7.36 4.92
CA PRO A 87 14.15 7.05 5.05
C PRO A 87 14.37 5.58 5.36
N ARG A 88 13.69 5.05 6.37
CA ARG A 88 13.63 3.62 6.67
C ARG A 88 12.20 3.18 6.89
N PHE A 89 11.91 1.94 6.52
CA PHE A 89 10.65 1.31 6.86
C PHE A 89 10.84 -0.18 7.16
N GLN A 90 9.90 -0.74 7.93
CA GLN A 90 9.82 -2.16 8.23
C GLN A 90 8.37 -2.62 8.05
N LEU A 91 8.19 -3.67 7.25
CA LEU A 91 6.90 -4.24 6.92
C LEU A 91 6.25 -4.95 8.12
N ARG A 92 4.92 -5.06 8.06
CA ARG A 92 4.07 -5.80 8.99
C ARG A 92 3.35 -6.88 8.21
N VAL A 93 3.26 -8.06 8.80
CA VAL A 93 2.50 -9.18 8.26
C VAL A 93 1.33 -9.48 9.19
N ASP A 94 0.30 -10.12 8.66
CA ASP A 94 -0.80 -10.64 9.47
C ASP A 94 -0.34 -11.80 10.37
N SER A 95 -1.21 -12.23 11.29
CA SER A 95 -0.91 -13.31 12.24
C SER A 95 -0.62 -14.65 11.57
N GLU A 96 -1.11 -14.84 10.34
CA GLU A 96 -0.90 -16.06 9.54
C GLU A 96 0.27 -15.91 8.56
N GLN A 97 0.90 -14.74 8.51
CA GLN A 97 2.00 -14.38 7.60
C GLN A 97 1.66 -14.63 6.11
N ARG A 98 0.41 -14.41 5.71
CA ARG A 98 -0.10 -14.59 4.35
C ARG A 98 -0.06 -13.31 3.53
N GLN A 99 -0.05 -12.15 4.18
CA GLN A 99 -0.08 -10.85 3.49
C GLN A 99 0.60 -9.74 4.31
N TYR A 100 0.99 -8.67 3.63
CA TYR A 100 1.44 -7.45 4.28
C TYR A 100 0.26 -6.60 4.73
N VAL A 101 0.25 -6.21 6.01
CA VAL A 101 -0.85 -5.46 6.62
C VAL A 101 -0.50 -4.01 6.92
N GLY A 102 0.77 -3.64 6.78
CA GLY A 102 1.24 -2.30 7.08
C GLY A 102 2.75 -2.17 7.05
N ALA A 103 3.22 -0.98 7.43
CA ALA A 103 4.64 -0.70 7.64
C ALA A 103 4.84 0.39 8.70
N ILE A 104 5.87 0.25 9.51
CA ILE A 104 6.43 1.38 10.28
C ILE A 104 7.46 2.10 9.42
N CYS A 105 7.40 3.43 9.39
CA CYS A 105 8.21 4.32 8.58
C CYS A 105 8.81 5.41 9.49
N GLY A 106 10.08 5.74 9.28
CA GLY A 106 10.76 6.77 10.06
C GLY A 106 12.26 6.81 9.81
N LEU A 107 13.02 7.28 10.80
CA LEU A 107 14.49 7.33 10.73
C LEU A 107 15.15 5.98 11.05
N GLY A 108 14.36 4.98 11.46
CA GLY A 108 14.84 3.68 11.93
C GLY A 108 15.05 3.66 13.43
N PHE A 109 15.84 2.69 13.90
CA PHE A 109 15.98 2.39 15.32
C PHE A 109 17.41 2.00 15.70
N ASP A 110 17.71 2.10 16.99
CA ASP A 110 18.92 1.55 17.59
C ASP A 110 18.76 0.03 17.78
N GLY A 111 19.60 -0.75 17.10
CA GLY A 111 19.57 -2.22 17.13
C GLY A 111 19.81 -2.85 18.51
N ARG A 112 20.39 -2.13 19.47
CA ARG A 112 20.60 -2.60 20.84
C ARG A 112 19.37 -2.38 21.71
N THR A 113 18.79 -1.19 21.66
CA THR A 113 17.69 -0.79 22.54
C THR A 113 16.30 -0.98 21.93
N LEU A 114 16.22 -1.21 20.61
CA LEU A 114 14.99 -1.28 19.80
C LEU A 114 14.13 -0.02 19.87
N LYS A 115 14.72 1.11 20.25
CA LYS A 115 14.06 2.41 20.25
C LYS A 115 14.26 3.09 18.91
N GLY A 116 13.18 3.63 18.35
CA GLY A 116 13.24 4.50 17.18
C GLY A 116 14.14 5.71 17.47
N TYR A 117 14.92 6.14 16.49
CA TYR A 117 15.76 7.34 16.61
C TYR A 117 14.93 8.60 16.84
N ASP A 118 13.71 8.61 16.28
CA ASP A 118 12.74 9.67 16.49
C ASP A 118 11.31 9.11 16.64
N ALA A 119 11.11 8.39 17.76
CA ALA A 119 9.94 7.55 17.96
C ALA A 119 8.59 8.31 17.99
N ASP A 120 8.60 9.62 18.23
CA ASP A 120 7.38 10.45 18.21
C ASP A 120 6.91 10.73 16.78
N TYR A 121 7.83 10.77 15.82
CA TYR A 121 7.56 11.03 14.40
C TYR A 121 7.53 9.76 13.55
N ASP A 122 7.90 8.62 14.11
CA ASP A 122 7.65 7.32 13.50
C ASP A 122 6.15 7.18 13.17
N SER A 123 5.87 6.79 11.93
CA SER A 123 4.53 6.62 11.40
C SER A 123 4.28 5.16 11.09
N GLU A 124 3.12 4.64 11.48
CA GLU A 124 2.76 3.26 11.15
C GLU A 124 1.52 3.27 10.27
N ILE A 125 1.74 2.91 9.01
CA ILE A 125 0.75 2.94 7.95
C ILE A 125 0.10 1.57 7.86
N ILE A 126 -1.22 1.54 7.94
CA ILE A 126 -2.02 0.34 7.73
C ILE A 126 -2.31 0.24 6.23
N PHE A 127 -2.10 -0.93 5.64
CA PHE A 127 -2.40 -1.13 4.23
C PHE A 127 -3.88 -1.43 4.05
N ASP A 128 -4.46 -0.86 3.01
CA ASP A 128 -5.84 -1.05 2.56
C ASP A 128 -5.91 -1.71 1.18
N SER A 129 -4.74 -1.96 0.58
CA SER A 129 -4.57 -2.70 -0.64
C SER A 129 -3.46 -3.72 -0.48
N ASP A 130 -3.56 -4.83 -1.21
CA ASP A 130 -2.54 -5.85 -1.26
C ASP A 130 -1.27 -5.30 -1.94
N ILE A 131 -0.16 -5.23 -1.20
CA ILE A 131 1.14 -4.80 -1.71
C ILE A 131 1.95 -6.06 -1.99
N SER A 132 2.13 -6.40 -3.26
CA SER A 132 2.74 -7.67 -3.64
C SER A 132 4.27 -7.66 -3.50
N ARG A 133 4.90 -8.83 -3.68
CA ARG A 133 6.36 -8.93 -3.71
C ARG A 133 6.96 -8.10 -4.85
N GLU A 134 6.33 -8.13 -6.02
CA GLU A 134 6.71 -7.38 -7.21
C GLU A 134 6.65 -5.87 -6.96
N ASP A 135 5.63 -5.40 -6.22
CA ASP A 135 5.54 -4.00 -5.80
C ASP A 135 6.77 -3.61 -4.95
N LEU A 136 7.15 -4.45 -3.98
CA LEU A 136 8.30 -4.19 -3.12
C LEU A 136 9.63 -4.24 -3.88
N VAL A 137 9.79 -5.14 -4.85
CA VAL A 137 10.95 -5.15 -5.74
C VAL A 137 11.02 -3.82 -6.50
N LYS A 138 9.91 -3.37 -7.09
CA LYS A 138 9.85 -2.11 -7.84
C LYS A 138 10.10 -0.89 -6.95
N VAL A 139 9.57 -0.88 -5.71
CA VAL A 139 9.88 0.12 -4.69
C VAL A 139 11.38 0.18 -4.43
N ASN A 140 12.04 -0.96 -4.23
CA ASN A 140 13.47 -1.03 -3.97
C ASN A 140 14.28 -0.51 -5.18
N VAL A 141 13.89 -0.87 -6.41
CA VAL A 141 14.52 -0.34 -7.64
C VAL A 141 14.37 1.18 -7.73
N ILE A 142 13.19 1.73 -7.44
CA ILE A 142 12.97 3.18 -7.44
C ILE A 142 13.82 3.86 -6.37
N ARG A 143 13.83 3.35 -5.13
CA ARG A 143 14.61 3.88 -4.02
C ARG A 143 16.11 3.87 -4.30
N TYR A 144 16.60 2.81 -4.93
CA TYR A 144 17.98 2.71 -5.39
C TYR A 144 18.29 3.79 -6.41
N ASN A 145 17.48 3.92 -7.47
CA ASN A 145 17.69 4.92 -8.51
C ASN A 145 17.66 6.36 -7.95
N ILE A 146 16.75 6.66 -7.01
CA ILE A 146 16.70 7.95 -6.30
C ILE A 146 17.98 8.16 -5.49
N SER A 147 18.41 7.16 -4.71
CA SER A 147 19.62 7.25 -3.89
C SER A 147 20.85 7.51 -4.75
N THR A 148 20.99 6.78 -5.86
CA THR A 148 22.10 6.94 -6.80
C THR A 148 22.09 8.33 -7.44
N LEU A 149 20.92 8.85 -7.81
CA LEU A 149 20.77 10.19 -8.38
C LEU A 149 21.15 11.32 -7.42
N LEU A 150 20.82 11.15 -6.13
CA LEU A 150 21.12 12.14 -5.10
C LEU A 150 22.57 12.03 -4.59
N ALA A 151 23.14 10.83 -4.59
CA ALA A 151 24.51 10.58 -4.16
C ALA A 151 25.55 10.98 -5.22
N SER A 152 25.19 10.95 -6.51
CA SER A 152 26.10 11.39 -7.57
C SER A 152 26.40 12.89 -7.42
N ARG A 153 27.67 13.24 -7.18
CA ARG A 153 28.14 14.61 -7.36
C ARG A 153 28.13 14.93 -8.86
N GLN A 154 27.03 15.50 -9.32
CA GLN A 154 26.82 15.74 -10.74
C GLN A 154 27.85 16.74 -11.25
N SER A 155 28.61 16.34 -12.28
CA SER A 155 29.52 17.25 -12.98
C SER A 155 28.68 18.25 -13.79
N LEU A 156 29.23 19.43 -14.10
CA LEU A 156 28.55 20.41 -14.97
C LEU A 156 28.13 19.81 -16.33
N GLN A 157 28.84 18.77 -16.81
CA GLN A 157 28.52 18.04 -18.05
C GLN A 157 27.23 17.21 -17.96
N GLU A 158 26.91 16.59 -16.83
CA GLU A 158 25.68 15.80 -16.66
C GLU A 158 24.41 16.67 -16.73
N TYR A 159 24.51 17.95 -16.39
CA TYR A 159 23.43 18.93 -16.54
C TYR A 159 23.26 19.40 -17.99
N THR A 160 24.35 19.52 -18.75
CA THR A 160 24.31 20.04 -20.12
C THR A 160 23.98 18.98 -21.17
N GLU A 161 24.31 17.71 -20.92
CA GLU A 161 24.13 16.61 -21.90
C GLU A 161 22.84 15.79 -21.69
N GLY A 162 21.97 16.20 -20.77
CA GLY A 162 20.65 15.58 -20.58
C GLY A 162 20.63 14.20 -19.91
N GLY A 163 21.80 13.66 -19.53
CA GLY A 163 21.91 12.38 -18.80
C GLY A 163 21.12 12.37 -17.48
N LEU A 164 21.11 13.50 -16.75
CA LEU A 164 20.27 13.67 -15.57
C LEU A 164 18.77 13.53 -15.89
N THR A 165 18.32 14.20 -16.94
CA THR A 165 16.91 14.21 -17.36
C THR A 165 16.44 12.80 -17.75
N ILE A 166 17.28 12.01 -18.41
CA ILE A 166 16.97 10.62 -18.77
C ILE A 166 16.78 9.77 -17.51
N LYS A 167 17.71 9.86 -16.56
CA LYS A 167 17.61 9.12 -15.28
C LYS A 167 16.37 9.55 -14.47
N GLN A 168 16.06 10.84 -14.42
CA GLN A 168 14.85 11.38 -13.77
C GLN A 168 13.57 10.86 -14.44
N ARG A 169 13.52 10.83 -15.78
CA ARG A 169 12.38 10.27 -16.53
C ARG A 169 12.20 8.78 -16.24
N LYS A 170 13.29 8.01 -16.15
CA LYS A 170 13.23 6.58 -15.77
C LYS A 170 12.63 6.39 -14.37
N VAL A 171 13.06 7.17 -13.38
CA VAL A 171 12.47 7.15 -12.03
C VAL A 171 10.99 7.52 -12.06
N ARG A 172 10.64 8.61 -12.75
CA ARG A 172 9.24 9.05 -12.88
C ARG A 172 8.35 7.99 -13.52
N ARG A 173 8.82 7.37 -14.61
CA ARG A 173 8.10 6.30 -15.31
C ARG A 173 7.84 5.12 -14.37
N ASN A 174 8.87 4.65 -13.68
CA ASN A 174 8.74 3.55 -12.71
C ASN A 174 7.74 3.86 -11.58
N ILE A 175 7.72 5.10 -11.08
CA ILE A 175 6.74 5.53 -10.06
C ILE A 175 5.33 5.50 -10.64
N ILE A 176 5.11 6.05 -11.84
CA ILE A 176 3.79 6.08 -12.48
C ILE A 176 3.29 4.65 -12.73
N GLU A 177 4.11 3.79 -13.33
CA GLU A 177 3.75 2.40 -13.57
C GLU A 177 3.45 1.62 -12.28
N LEU A 178 4.16 1.93 -11.18
CA LEU A 178 3.86 1.34 -9.87
C LEU A 178 2.49 1.82 -9.37
N LEU A 179 2.16 3.10 -9.51
CA LEU A 179 0.90 3.67 -9.04
C LEU A 179 -0.31 3.28 -9.90
N ASP A 180 -0.11 3.08 -11.21
CA ASP A 180 -1.17 2.71 -12.15
C ASP A 180 -1.56 1.22 -12.02
N ARG A 181 -0.73 0.39 -11.38
CA ARG A 181 -1.06 -1.02 -11.14
C ARG A 181 -2.31 -1.12 -10.28
N ARG A 182 -3.30 -1.87 -10.79
CA ARG A 182 -4.53 -2.17 -10.06
C ARG A 182 -4.24 -3.16 -8.93
N ARG A 183 -4.77 -2.84 -7.73
CA ARG A 183 -4.58 -3.64 -6.52
C ARG A 183 -5.92 -4.07 -5.93
N ARG A 184 -5.91 -5.28 -5.37
CA ARG A 184 -6.99 -5.80 -4.53
C ARG A 184 -7.04 -4.99 -3.24
N LEU A 185 -8.25 -4.62 -2.80
CA LEU A 185 -8.45 -4.03 -1.48
C LEU A 185 -8.35 -5.10 -0.39
N ILE A 186 -7.76 -4.75 0.74
CA ILE A 186 -7.65 -5.63 1.92
C ILE A 186 -8.27 -4.95 3.12
N ASN A 187 -8.95 -5.74 3.96
CA ASN A 187 -9.54 -5.26 5.20
C ASN A 187 -8.65 -5.59 6.39
N ASN A 188 -7.84 -4.61 6.82
CA ASN A 188 -6.97 -4.76 7.98
C ASN A 188 -7.56 -4.20 9.28
N SER A 189 -8.88 -4.26 9.44
CA SER A 189 -9.59 -3.76 10.63
C SER A 189 -9.09 -4.31 11.98
N LYS A 190 -8.46 -5.50 11.98
CA LYS A 190 -7.91 -6.14 13.19
C LYS A 190 -6.49 -5.67 13.53
N PHE A 191 -5.76 -5.10 12.57
CA PHE A 191 -4.40 -4.66 12.80
C PHE A 191 -4.39 -3.36 13.63
N GLN A 192 -3.58 -3.33 14.69
CA GLN A 192 -3.44 -2.17 15.56
C GLN A 192 -1.99 -1.69 15.53
N PRO A 193 -1.74 -0.43 15.14
CA PRO A 193 -0.41 0.17 15.19
C PRO A 193 0.20 0.09 16.59
N THR A 194 1.43 -0.39 16.67
CA THR A 194 2.19 -0.51 17.92
C THR A 194 3.28 0.56 18.04
N PHE A 195 3.65 1.20 16.93
CA PHE A 195 4.75 2.15 16.79
C PHE A 195 6.08 1.62 17.32
N LYS A 196 6.33 0.31 17.16
CA LYS A 196 7.54 -0.36 17.64
C LYS A 196 8.33 -0.98 16.50
N TRP A 197 9.60 -0.64 16.42
CA TRP A 197 10.54 -1.36 15.57
C TRP A 197 10.84 -2.74 16.14
N MET A 198 11.06 -3.71 15.27
CA MET A 198 11.42 -5.08 15.63
C MET A 198 12.80 -5.43 15.09
N LYS A 199 13.51 -6.37 15.74
CA LYS A 199 14.67 -6.98 15.10
C LYS A 199 14.17 -7.80 13.91
N VAL A 200 14.83 -7.64 12.77
CA VAL A 200 14.66 -8.59 11.67
C VAL A 200 15.35 -9.87 12.13
N SER A 201 14.64 -11.00 12.15
CA SER A 201 15.26 -12.29 12.44
C SER A 201 16.27 -12.63 11.33
N ASP A 202 17.39 -13.25 11.70
CA ASP A 202 18.42 -13.69 10.74
C ASP A 202 17.89 -14.73 9.72
N GLU A 203 16.67 -15.26 9.96
CA GLU A 203 15.94 -16.19 9.10
C GLU A 203 15.26 -15.53 7.90
N VAL A 204 15.29 -14.18 7.78
CA VAL A 204 14.85 -13.47 6.57
C VAL A 204 15.93 -13.63 5.48
N GLN A 205 16.07 -14.87 5.00
CA GLN A 205 16.85 -15.22 3.81
C GLN A 205 16.00 -14.92 2.57
N GLY A 206 16.62 -14.36 1.53
CA GLY A 206 15.97 -14.36 0.21
C GLY A 206 16.36 -13.26 -0.76
N ILE A 207 17.37 -12.43 -0.47
CA ILE A 207 17.88 -11.50 -1.48
C ILE A 207 19.40 -11.53 -1.42
N ASP A 208 19.98 -11.86 -2.56
CA ASP A 208 21.41 -11.87 -2.78
C ASP A 208 22.00 -10.51 -2.36
N LYS A 209 23.03 -10.56 -1.52
CA LYS A 209 23.64 -9.37 -0.88
C LYS A 209 24.55 -8.62 -1.85
N THR A 210 24.30 -8.71 -3.14
CA THR A 210 25.12 -8.16 -4.22
C THR A 210 24.78 -6.69 -4.46
N GLU A 211 25.85 -5.89 -4.56
CA GLU A 211 26.04 -4.50 -5.05
C GLU A 211 25.02 -3.39 -4.67
N LEU A 212 23.71 -3.63 -4.70
CA LEU A 212 22.65 -2.67 -4.34
C LEU A 212 22.71 -2.21 -2.87
N GLN A 213 23.20 -3.06 -1.96
CA GLN A 213 23.36 -2.70 -0.53
C GLN A 213 24.59 -1.81 -0.27
N ALA A 214 25.62 -1.87 -1.12
CA ALA A 214 26.88 -1.19 -0.86
C ALA A 214 26.80 0.35 -1.05
N ASN A 215 25.83 0.83 -1.83
CA ASN A 215 25.77 2.23 -2.27
C ASN A 215 24.49 3.00 -1.87
N ALA A 216 23.49 2.34 -1.26
CA ALA A 216 22.20 2.98 -0.91
C ALA A 216 22.23 3.63 0.49
N ASN A 217 22.98 4.73 0.65
CA ASN A 217 23.09 5.42 1.94
C ASN A 217 21.84 6.22 2.33
N LEU A 218 21.07 6.73 1.36
CA LEU A 218 19.93 7.63 1.59
C LEU A 218 18.62 6.87 1.79
N LEU A 219 18.26 6.00 0.83
CA LEU A 219 17.08 5.16 0.89
C LEU A 219 17.52 3.70 0.86
N PRO A 220 17.84 3.09 2.01
CA PRO A 220 18.27 1.71 2.08
C PRO A 220 17.22 0.76 1.50
N TYR A 221 17.73 -0.34 0.98
CA TYR A 221 16.96 -1.48 0.51
C TYR A 221 16.08 -2.03 1.64
N CYS A 222 14.80 -2.27 1.35
CA CYS A 222 13.91 -2.90 2.33
C CYS A 222 13.93 -4.42 2.19
N GLN A 223 14.19 -5.11 3.30
CA GLN A 223 14.06 -6.55 3.40
C GLN A 223 12.59 -6.96 3.35
N GLN A 224 12.29 -7.87 2.41
CA GLN A 224 10.97 -8.50 2.29
C GLN A 224 10.81 -9.57 3.36
N ILE A 225 9.62 -9.70 3.93
CA ILE A 225 9.29 -10.81 4.85
C ILE A 225 8.66 -11.90 3.99
N PRO A 226 9.22 -13.11 3.91
CA PRO A 226 8.63 -14.18 3.11
C PRO A 226 7.22 -14.47 3.63
N LEU A 227 6.24 -14.47 2.73
CA LEU A 227 4.86 -14.81 3.05
C LEU A 227 4.65 -16.32 2.89
N HIS A 228 3.78 -16.90 3.72
CA HIS A 228 3.32 -18.26 3.53
C HIS A 228 2.50 -18.36 2.24
N GLN A 229 2.69 -19.46 1.50
CA GLN A 229 1.93 -19.71 0.29
C GLN A 229 0.44 -19.82 0.61
N TYR A 230 -0.34 -18.88 0.09
CA TYR A 230 -1.79 -18.85 0.25
C TYR A 230 -2.41 -18.20 -0.98
N ASP A 231 -3.20 -18.97 -1.72
CA ASP A 231 -3.97 -18.47 -2.85
C ASP A 231 -5.36 -18.03 -2.38
N TRP A 232 -5.46 -16.74 -2.02
CA TRP A 232 -6.73 -16.14 -1.63
C TRP A 232 -7.75 -16.16 -2.78
N PHE A 233 -7.31 -16.05 -4.03
CA PHE A 233 -8.22 -16.02 -5.17
C PHE A 233 -8.93 -17.35 -5.35
N GLN A 234 -8.18 -18.45 -5.27
CA GLN A 234 -8.75 -19.79 -5.30
C GLN A 234 -9.72 -20.02 -4.13
N ASP A 235 -9.34 -19.60 -2.93
CA ASP A 235 -10.18 -19.78 -1.73
C ASP A 235 -11.50 -18.98 -1.80
N VAL A 236 -11.44 -17.75 -2.30
CA VAL A 236 -12.64 -16.92 -2.50
C VAL A 236 -13.49 -17.43 -3.66
N ALA A 237 -12.90 -17.84 -4.79
CA ALA A 237 -13.66 -18.38 -5.92
C ALA A 237 -14.49 -19.59 -5.48
N LYS A 238 -13.87 -20.53 -4.75
CA LYS A 238 -14.56 -21.69 -4.18
C LYS A 238 -15.67 -21.28 -3.21
N ASN A 239 -15.41 -20.30 -2.33
CA ASN A 239 -16.40 -19.78 -1.40
C ASN A 239 -17.62 -19.16 -2.14
N LEU A 240 -17.40 -18.42 -3.22
CA LEU A 240 -18.47 -17.84 -4.03
C LEU A 240 -19.31 -18.91 -4.76
N GLU A 241 -18.69 -20.00 -5.22
CA GLU A 241 -19.42 -21.14 -5.78
C GLU A 241 -20.29 -21.84 -4.74
N GLU A 242 -19.75 -22.06 -3.53
CA GLU A 242 -20.49 -22.62 -2.41
C GLU A 242 -21.69 -21.73 -2.02
N LEU A 243 -21.53 -20.40 -1.99
CA LEU A 243 -22.62 -19.45 -1.76
C LEU A 243 -23.76 -19.61 -2.75
N LYS A 244 -23.44 -19.69 -4.06
CA LYS A 244 -24.43 -19.87 -5.11
C LYS A 244 -25.18 -21.20 -4.97
N GLY A 245 -24.50 -22.27 -4.54
CA GLY A 245 -25.13 -23.57 -4.30
C GLY A 245 -26.11 -23.59 -3.12
N LEU A 246 -25.94 -22.70 -2.14
CA LEU A 246 -26.74 -22.64 -0.91
C LEU A 246 -28.08 -21.91 -1.07
N GLU A 247 -28.34 -21.25 -2.20
CA GLU A 247 -29.64 -20.61 -2.47
C GLU A 247 -30.81 -21.61 -2.37
N ASN A 248 -30.57 -22.87 -2.70
CA ASN A 248 -31.57 -23.95 -2.70
C ASN A 248 -31.53 -24.84 -1.45
N GLY A 249 -30.58 -24.64 -0.53
CA GLY A 249 -30.41 -25.45 0.67
C GLY A 249 -30.93 -24.82 1.96
N ASP A 250 -30.84 -25.56 3.06
CA ASP A 250 -31.02 -25.05 4.42
C ASP A 250 -29.69 -24.49 4.95
N CYS A 251 -29.70 -23.23 5.40
CA CYS A 251 -28.50 -22.53 5.88
C CYS A 251 -28.51 -22.43 7.40
N VAL A 252 -27.46 -22.93 8.05
CA VAL A 252 -27.27 -22.86 9.51
C VAL A 252 -26.45 -21.61 9.89
N THR A 253 -25.30 -21.40 9.24
CA THR A 253 -24.43 -20.22 9.35
C THR A 253 -23.44 -20.21 8.19
N TYR A 254 -23.10 -19.05 7.64
CA TYR A 254 -22.14 -18.94 6.54
C TYR A 254 -21.24 -17.70 6.66
N VAL A 255 -20.06 -17.73 6.04
CA VAL A 255 -19.13 -16.59 5.96
C VAL A 255 -18.74 -16.31 4.51
N CYS A 256 -19.11 -15.15 3.99
CA CYS A 256 -18.60 -14.67 2.71
C CYS A 256 -17.15 -14.23 2.90
N LYS A 257 -16.19 -14.94 2.31
CA LYS A 257 -14.76 -14.63 2.41
C LYS A 257 -14.35 -13.40 1.62
N LEU A 258 -15.11 -13.04 0.58
CA LEU A 258 -14.90 -11.81 -0.20
C LEU A 258 -15.22 -10.56 0.64
N CYS A 259 -16.37 -10.56 1.31
CA CYS A 259 -16.88 -9.40 2.05
C CYS A 259 -16.59 -9.45 3.56
N GLU A 260 -16.08 -10.58 4.06
CA GLU A 260 -15.89 -10.89 5.48
C GLU A 260 -17.18 -10.81 6.32
N VAL A 261 -18.35 -10.99 5.68
CA VAL A 261 -19.66 -10.94 6.32
C VAL A 261 -20.04 -12.33 6.82
N LYS A 262 -20.44 -12.42 8.09
CA LYS A 262 -21.05 -13.62 8.68
C LYS A 262 -22.56 -13.51 8.61
N ALA A 263 -23.20 -14.50 8.00
CA ALA A 263 -24.63 -14.63 7.96
C ALA A 263 -25.10 -15.73 8.91
N TYR A 264 -26.13 -15.45 9.70
CA TYR A 264 -26.65 -16.35 10.73
C TYR A 264 -27.96 -17.04 10.33
N SER A 265 -28.49 -16.72 9.15
CA SER A 265 -29.71 -17.32 8.62
C SER A 265 -29.72 -17.23 7.09
N LYS A 266 -30.58 -18.03 6.44
CA LYS A 266 -30.77 -17.96 5.00
C LYS A 266 -31.22 -16.56 4.51
N PRO A 267 -32.22 -15.88 5.13
CA PRO A 267 -32.60 -14.53 4.71
C PRO A 267 -31.46 -13.50 4.82
N ASP A 268 -30.65 -13.59 5.88
CA ASP A 268 -29.49 -12.73 6.11
C ASP A 268 -28.42 -12.91 5.02
N MET A 269 -28.09 -14.16 4.69
CA MET A 269 -27.18 -14.51 3.61
C MET A 269 -27.70 -14.02 2.25
N MET A 270 -28.98 -14.23 1.94
CA MET A 270 -29.57 -13.76 0.68
C MET A 270 -29.57 -12.24 0.58
N SER A 271 -29.91 -11.54 1.67
CA SER A 271 -29.87 -10.07 1.72
C SER A 271 -28.46 -9.54 1.45
N HIS A 272 -27.43 -10.24 1.93
CA HIS A 272 -26.04 -9.89 1.66
C HIS A 272 -25.65 -10.13 0.19
N VAL A 273 -25.89 -11.34 -0.34
CA VAL A 273 -25.46 -11.73 -1.71
C VAL A 273 -26.14 -10.87 -2.79
N HIS A 274 -27.38 -10.42 -2.54
CA HIS A 274 -28.12 -9.56 -3.46
C HIS A 274 -27.83 -8.06 -3.30
N SER A 275 -27.01 -7.69 -2.30
CA SER A 275 -26.66 -6.29 -2.07
C SER A 275 -25.81 -5.75 -3.22
N ASP A 276 -25.90 -4.45 -3.49
CA ASP A 276 -25.06 -3.80 -4.51
C ASP A 276 -23.57 -3.93 -4.12
N GLU A 277 -23.25 -3.83 -2.83
CA GLU A 277 -21.87 -3.93 -2.33
C GLU A 277 -21.25 -5.31 -2.59
N HIS A 278 -22.02 -6.39 -2.46
CA HIS A 278 -21.53 -7.73 -2.78
C HIS A 278 -21.27 -7.88 -4.28
N ARG A 279 -22.21 -7.42 -5.13
CA ARG A 279 -22.07 -7.50 -6.59
C ARG A 279 -20.88 -6.69 -7.10
N ASP A 280 -20.73 -5.45 -6.63
CA ASP A 280 -19.57 -4.62 -6.95
C ASP A 280 -18.26 -5.27 -6.48
N GLY A 281 -18.29 -5.93 -5.32
CA GLY A 281 -17.17 -6.72 -4.80
C GLY A 281 -16.80 -7.90 -5.70
N VAL A 282 -17.79 -8.63 -6.22
CA VAL A 282 -17.59 -9.74 -7.16
C VAL A 282 -17.02 -9.24 -8.49
N ASP A 283 -17.54 -8.13 -9.02
CA ASP A 283 -17.02 -7.50 -10.23
C ASP A 283 -15.57 -7.01 -10.04
N ASP A 284 -15.24 -6.44 -8.88
CA ASP A 284 -13.86 -6.05 -8.55
C ASP A 284 -12.96 -7.30 -8.44
N PHE A 285 -13.45 -8.35 -7.78
CA PHE A 285 -12.78 -9.65 -7.63
C PHE A 285 -12.42 -10.26 -8.98
N ASP A 286 -13.39 -10.41 -9.89
CA ASP A 286 -13.18 -11.04 -11.20
C ASP A 286 -12.14 -10.30 -12.03
N LYS A 287 -12.14 -8.97 -11.97
CA LYS A 287 -11.11 -8.16 -12.64
C LYS A 287 -9.72 -8.33 -12.00
N ASN A 288 -9.63 -8.48 -10.67
CA ASN A 288 -8.35 -8.72 -9.99
C ASN A 288 -7.85 -10.16 -10.19
N LEU A 289 -8.76 -11.14 -10.27
CA LEU A 289 -8.45 -12.55 -10.55
C LEU A 289 -7.73 -12.69 -11.89
N LYS A 290 -8.23 -12.03 -12.95
CA LYS A 290 -7.58 -12.03 -14.27
C LYS A 290 -6.14 -11.49 -14.21
N ILE A 291 -5.90 -10.44 -13.42
CA ILE A 291 -4.55 -9.88 -13.24
C ILE A 291 -3.67 -10.90 -12.52
N HIS A 292 -4.18 -11.50 -11.44
CA HIS A 292 -3.46 -12.50 -10.68
C HIS A 292 -3.08 -13.73 -11.52
N GLU A 293 -3.98 -14.22 -12.37
CA GLU A 293 -3.72 -15.33 -13.30
C GLU A 293 -2.61 -14.98 -14.30
N GLN A 294 -2.63 -13.77 -14.85
CA GLN A 294 -1.58 -13.28 -15.76
C GLN A 294 -0.22 -13.18 -15.07
N GLU A 295 -0.18 -12.66 -13.85
CA GLU A 295 1.06 -12.53 -13.07
C GLU A 295 1.62 -13.90 -12.68
N THR A 296 0.74 -14.81 -12.25
CA THR A 296 1.12 -16.19 -11.93
C THR A 296 1.65 -16.94 -13.17
N ALA A 297 1.04 -16.72 -14.34
CA ALA A 297 1.52 -17.29 -15.60
C ALA A 297 2.91 -16.74 -15.97
N LYS A 298 3.13 -15.43 -15.83
CA LYS A 298 4.45 -14.81 -16.05
C LYS A 298 5.50 -15.40 -15.11
N GLN A 299 5.21 -15.51 -13.82
CA GLN A 299 6.13 -16.10 -12.84
C GLN A 299 6.50 -17.54 -13.20
N LYS A 300 5.52 -18.39 -13.54
CA LYS A 300 5.78 -19.77 -13.97
C LYS A 300 6.65 -19.84 -15.22
N TYR A 301 6.43 -18.93 -16.17
CA TYR A 301 7.24 -18.85 -17.38
C TYR A 301 8.70 -18.51 -17.07
N PHE A 302 8.96 -17.46 -16.27
CA PHE A 302 10.32 -17.11 -15.86
C PHE A 302 10.99 -18.22 -15.06
N GLN A 303 10.24 -18.87 -14.16
CA GLN A 303 10.76 -20.00 -13.39
C GLN A 303 11.13 -21.19 -14.30
N SER A 304 10.36 -21.46 -15.35
CA SER A 304 10.74 -22.50 -16.33
C SER A 304 12.00 -22.15 -17.13
N LEU A 305 12.25 -20.88 -17.42
CA LEU A 305 13.47 -20.44 -18.10
C LEU A 305 14.71 -20.58 -17.19
N GLU A 306 14.57 -20.25 -15.90
CA GLU A 306 15.61 -20.45 -14.89
C GLU A 306 15.94 -21.94 -14.71
N ASP A 307 14.92 -22.81 -14.66
CA ASP A 307 15.07 -24.26 -14.56
C ASP A 307 15.73 -24.86 -15.83
N ASP A 308 15.50 -24.26 -16.99
CA ASP A 308 16.10 -24.64 -18.28
C ASP A 308 17.51 -24.04 -18.51
N GLY A 309 18.03 -23.24 -17.56
CA GLY A 309 19.37 -22.66 -17.62
C GLY A 309 19.56 -21.58 -18.69
N ILE A 310 18.46 -20.92 -19.10
CA ILE A 310 18.49 -19.84 -20.09
C ILE A 310 18.60 -18.51 -19.34
N GLU A 311 19.81 -17.97 -19.22
CA GLU A 311 20.04 -16.59 -18.78
C GLU A 311 19.75 -15.65 -19.97
N GLU A 312 18.60 -14.96 -19.96
CA GLU A 312 18.41 -13.79 -20.81
C GLU A 312 18.83 -12.51 -20.09
N ASP A 313 19.60 -11.68 -20.79
CA ASP A 313 19.85 -10.29 -20.42
C ASP A 313 18.50 -9.56 -20.29
N ALA A 314 18.18 -9.08 -19.08
CA ALA A 314 16.89 -8.50 -18.71
C ALA A 314 16.57 -7.12 -19.35
N GLU A 315 16.89 -6.92 -20.63
CA GLU A 315 16.58 -5.71 -21.41
C GLU A 315 15.49 -5.89 -22.47
N VAL A 316 14.86 -7.06 -22.61
CA VAL A 316 13.86 -7.29 -23.67
C VAL A 316 12.44 -7.38 -23.13
N PHE A 317 11.91 -6.30 -22.57
CA PHE A 317 10.45 -6.03 -22.54
C PHE A 317 10.18 -4.53 -22.42
N ASP A 318 10.86 -3.70 -23.23
CA ASP A 318 10.22 -2.49 -23.74
C ASP A 318 9.20 -2.96 -24.80
N ILE A 319 7.96 -3.18 -24.37
CA ILE A 319 6.86 -3.25 -25.33
C ILE A 319 6.76 -1.84 -25.91
N GLU A 320 7.17 -1.72 -27.17
CA GLU A 320 6.81 -0.63 -28.06
C GLU A 320 5.33 -0.30 -27.86
N SER A 321 5.05 0.80 -27.16
CA SER A 321 3.80 1.53 -27.33
C SER A 321 4.05 2.65 -28.33
N ASP A 322 4.40 2.26 -29.55
CA ASP A 322 4.09 3.07 -30.72
C ASP A 322 2.63 2.77 -31.10
N SER A 323 1.75 3.71 -30.82
CA SER A 323 0.57 4.00 -31.66
C SER A 323 -0.06 5.34 -31.24
N ASP A 324 0.19 6.31 -32.10
CA ASP A 324 -0.52 7.58 -32.40
C ASP A 324 -0.68 8.68 -31.34
#